data_AF-A0A942KAN5-F1
#
_entry.id   AF-A0A942KAN5-F1
#
_cell.length_a   1.000
_cell.length_b   1.000
_cell.length_c   1.000
_cell.angle_alpha   90.00
_cell.angle_beta   90.00
_cell.angle_gamma   90.00
#
_symmetry.space_group_name_H-M   'P 1'
#
loop_
_entity.id
_entity.type
_entity.pdbx_description
1 polymer ?
#
loop_
_entity_poly.entity_id
_entity_poly.type
_entity_poly.pdbx_seq_one_letter_code
_entity_poly.pdbx_strand_id
1 'polypeptide(L)'
;MALPRPKTLRQARAAYSTNSELAWWVFMRVSGLVLVFLTFGHLFMTNIQVNAGEIDWQFVASRLDTPWIKVYNTFLLVLAMLHAANGVRYSIDDYLGKSSWRFAAKAVFYSLTAAVMLFGLISLWAIDYGRFNVPLGGA
;
A
#
# COMPACT_ATOMS: atom_id res chain seq x y z
N MET A 1 -11.87 24.86 -21.06
CA MET A 1 -12.03 24.67 -22.51
C MET A 1 -12.31 23.20 -22.76
N ALA A 2 -13.54 22.81 -23.09
CA ALA A 2 -13.87 21.43 -23.37
C ALA A 2 -13.26 21.01 -24.72
N LEU A 3 -12.60 19.86 -24.77
CA LEU A 3 -12.05 19.35 -26.03
C LEU A 3 -13.20 19.05 -27.00
N PRO A 4 -13.09 19.43 -28.28
CA PRO A 4 -14.13 19.16 -29.27
C PRO A 4 -14.39 17.66 -29.38
N ARG A 5 -15.67 17.27 -29.40
CA ARG A 5 -16.09 15.86 -29.46
C ARG A 5 -15.48 15.18 -30.68
N PRO A 6 -14.77 14.05 -30.52
CA PRO A 6 -14.15 13.36 -31.64
C PRO A 6 -15.22 12.88 -32.63
N LYS A 7 -15.00 13.12 -33.92
CA LYS A 7 -15.96 12.79 -35.00
C LYS A 7 -15.69 11.43 -35.64
N THR A 8 -14.53 10.83 -35.37
CA THR A 8 -14.10 9.55 -35.94
C THR A 8 -13.53 8.62 -34.87
N LEU A 9 -13.57 7.30 -35.10
CA LEU A 9 -12.99 6.31 -34.20
C LEU A 9 -11.48 6.52 -33.98
N ARG A 10 -10.74 6.95 -35.01
CA ARG A 10 -9.31 7.27 -34.91
C ARG A 10 -9.06 8.47 -34.00
N GLN A 11 -9.90 9.52 -34.10
CA GLN A 11 -9.82 10.70 -33.23
C GLN A 11 -10.24 10.38 -31.79
N ALA A 12 -11.27 9.54 -31.59
CA ALA A 12 -11.65 9.07 -30.26
C ALA A 12 -10.52 8.25 -29.64
N ARG A 13 -9.95 7.32 -30.39
CA ARG A 13 -8.83 6.48 -29.94
C ARG A 13 -7.57 7.31 -29.62
N ALA A 14 -7.29 8.38 -30.37
CA ALA A 14 -6.20 9.30 -30.09
C ALA A 14 -6.46 10.15 -28.82
N ALA A 15 -7.69 10.66 -28.66
CA ALA A 15 -8.09 11.45 -27.48
C ALA A 15 -8.12 10.64 -26.18
N TYR A 16 -8.36 9.33 -26.26
CA TYR A 16 -8.38 8.38 -25.13
C TYR A 16 -7.18 7.42 -25.11
N SER A 17 -6.11 7.72 -25.86
CA SER A 17 -4.97 6.79 -26.05
C SER A 17 -4.10 6.57 -24.80
N THR A 18 -4.13 7.49 -23.84
CA THR A 18 -3.47 7.36 -22.52
C THR A 18 -4.52 7.30 -21.42
N ASN A 19 -5.08 6.10 -21.21
CA ASN A 19 -6.13 5.91 -20.22
C ASN A 19 -5.54 5.58 -18.84
N SER A 20 -4.86 6.57 -18.24
CA SER A 20 -4.29 6.45 -16.89
C SER A 20 -5.36 6.08 -15.85
N GLU A 21 -6.59 6.58 -16.01
CA GLU A 21 -7.73 6.20 -15.18
C GLU A 21 -8.12 4.72 -15.37
N LEU A 22 -8.08 4.18 -16.59
CA LEU A 22 -8.26 2.74 -16.79
C LEU A 22 -7.15 1.93 -16.13
N ALA A 23 -5.89 2.38 -16.19
CA ALA A 23 -4.78 1.71 -15.51
C ALA A 23 -5.00 1.67 -13.99
N TRP A 24 -5.38 2.80 -13.37
CA TRP A 24 -5.73 2.86 -11.96
C TRP A 24 -6.97 2.04 -11.62
N TRP A 25 -7.96 2.03 -12.52
CA TRP A 25 -9.15 1.21 -12.37
C TRP A 25 -8.77 -0.27 -12.32
N VAL A 26 -7.99 -0.77 -13.28
CA VAL A 26 -7.52 -2.16 -13.33
C VAL A 26 -6.69 -2.47 -12.08
N PHE A 27 -5.77 -1.57 -11.73
CA PHE A 27 -4.96 -1.67 -10.51
C PHE A 27 -5.83 -1.91 -9.28
N MET A 28 -6.89 -1.13 -9.06
CA MET A 28 -7.77 -1.32 -7.89
C MET A 28 -8.41 -2.71 -7.82
N ARG A 29 -8.78 -3.30 -8.96
CA ARG A 29 -9.44 -4.63 -8.99
C ARG A 29 -8.44 -5.73 -8.70
N VAL A 30 -7.31 -5.69 -9.40
CA VAL A 30 -6.26 -6.70 -9.26
C VAL A 30 -5.63 -6.60 -7.87
N SER A 31 -5.24 -5.39 -7.43
CA SER A 31 -4.68 -5.19 -6.09
C SER A 31 -5.67 -5.54 -4.99
N GLY A 32 -6.95 -5.20 -5.13
CA GLY A 32 -7.98 -5.58 -4.15
C GLY A 32 -8.09 -7.10 -3.99
N LEU A 33 -8.12 -7.84 -5.09
CA LEU A 33 -8.15 -9.31 -5.05
C LEU A 33 -6.89 -9.89 -4.39
N VAL A 34 -5.71 -9.39 -4.75
CA VAL A 34 -4.43 -9.81 -4.13
C VAL A 34 -4.40 -9.47 -2.64
N LEU A 35 -4.90 -8.29 -2.27
CA LEU A 35 -4.92 -7.80 -0.90
C LEU A 35 -5.84 -8.62 0.00
N VAL A 36 -6.89 -9.27 -0.52
CA VAL A 36 -7.68 -10.23 0.27
C VAL A 36 -6.76 -11.31 0.84
N PHE A 37 -5.96 -11.96 0.00
CA PHE A 37 -5.04 -13.01 0.45
C PHE A 37 -3.90 -12.47 1.31
N LEU A 38 -3.29 -11.34 0.93
CA LEU A 38 -2.20 -10.75 1.71
C LEU A 38 -2.65 -10.23 3.08
N THR A 39 -3.86 -9.70 3.18
CA THR A 39 -4.37 -9.17 4.46
C THR A 39 -4.77 -10.32 5.37
N PHE A 40 -5.55 -11.29 4.86
CA PHE A 40 -5.96 -12.44 5.69
C PHE A 40 -4.78 -13.33 6.07
N GLY A 41 -3.83 -13.56 5.18
CA GLY A 41 -2.59 -14.28 5.53
C GLY A 41 -1.81 -13.55 6.62
N HIS A 42 -1.74 -12.21 6.57
CA HIS A 42 -1.05 -11.42 7.58
C HIS A 42 -1.74 -11.54 8.94
N LEU A 43 -3.06 -11.36 8.96
CA LEU A 43 -3.87 -11.48 10.18
C LEU A 43 -3.76 -12.89 10.76
N PHE A 44 -3.81 -13.92 9.91
CA PHE A 44 -3.71 -15.30 10.35
C PHE A 44 -2.36 -15.58 11.01
N MET A 45 -1.26 -15.26 10.32
CA MET A 45 0.10 -15.55 10.78
C MET A 45 0.54 -14.70 11.97
N THR A 46 -0.06 -13.53 12.18
CA THR A 46 0.39 -12.55 13.18
C THR A 46 -0.57 -12.41 14.36
N ASN A 47 -1.87 -12.67 14.19
CA ASN A 47 -2.89 -12.41 15.22
C ASN A 47 -3.76 -13.63 15.57
N ILE A 48 -3.82 -14.66 14.70
CA ILE A 48 -4.69 -15.83 14.93
C ILE A 48 -3.87 -17.05 15.34
N GLN A 49 -2.78 -17.34 14.64
CA GLN A 49 -1.88 -18.45 14.98
C GLN A 49 -1.04 -18.21 16.23
N VAL A 50 -0.89 -16.93 16.62
CA VAL A 50 -0.06 -16.50 17.73
C VAL A 50 -0.95 -15.80 18.75
N ASN A 51 -0.72 -16.09 20.03
CA ASN A 51 -1.40 -15.41 21.11
C ASN A 51 -0.92 -13.94 21.17
N ALA A 52 -1.84 -12.99 21.03
CA ALA A 52 -1.50 -11.56 21.04
C ALA A 52 -0.81 -11.12 22.35
N GLY A 53 -1.03 -11.82 23.47
CA GLY A 53 -0.33 -11.58 24.74
C GLY A 53 1.13 -12.01 24.77
N GLU A 54 1.60 -12.75 23.75
CA GLU A 54 2.96 -13.28 23.64
C GLU A 54 3.78 -12.54 22.55
N ILE A 55 3.20 -11.54 21.89
CA ILE A 55 3.90 -10.74 20.89
C ILE A 55 4.78 -9.72 21.60
N ASP A 56 6.07 -10.00 21.64
CA ASP A 56 7.10 -9.11 22.16
C ASP A 56 8.08 -8.65 21.06
N TRP A 57 9.10 -7.89 21.46
CA TRP A 57 10.14 -7.43 20.53
C TRP A 57 10.91 -8.60 19.88
N GLN A 58 11.19 -9.67 20.64
CA GLN A 58 11.97 -10.80 20.14
C GLN A 58 11.20 -11.58 19.08
N PHE A 59 9.90 -11.76 19.29
CA PHE A 59 8.99 -12.32 18.29
C PHE A 59 9.01 -11.49 17.00
N VAL A 60 8.85 -10.17 17.10
CA VAL A 60 8.86 -9.30 15.89
C VAL A 60 10.22 -9.36 15.18
N ALA A 61 11.32 -9.27 15.92
CA ALA A 61 12.67 -9.32 15.36
C ALA A 61 12.93 -10.65 14.63
N SER A 62 12.60 -11.79 15.24
CA SER A 62 12.78 -13.11 14.61
C SER A 62 11.94 -13.29 13.34
N ARG A 63 10.70 -12.77 13.33
CA ARG A 63 9.83 -12.78 12.14
C ARG A 63 10.38 -11.89 11.04
N LEU A 64 10.82 -10.68 11.38
CA LEU A 64 11.40 -9.76 10.42
C LEU A 64 12.79 -10.17 9.97
N ASP A 65 13.51 -11.04 10.68
CA ASP A 65 14.75 -11.67 10.20
C ASP A 65 14.51 -12.69 9.06
N THR A 66 13.27 -13.20 8.95
CA THR A 66 12.91 -14.22 7.95
C THR A 66 12.69 -13.57 6.56
N PRO A 67 13.47 -13.93 5.50
CA PRO A 67 13.42 -13.22 4.22
C PRO A 67 12.07 -13.24 3.50
N TRP A 68 11.37 -14.38 3.51
CA TRP A 68 10.08 -14.48 2.82
C TRP A 68 9.00 -13.63 3.50
N ILE A 69 9.09 -13.43 4.83
CA ILE A 69 8.20 -12.54 5.58
C ILE A 69 8.43 -11.08 5.17
N LYS A 70 9.70 -10.66 4.99
CA LYS A 70 10.03 -9.33 4.47
C LYS A 70 9.44 -9.09 3.08
N VAL A 71 9.57 -10.06 2.18
CA VAL A 71 9.00 -9.97 0.82
C VAL A 71 7.48 -9.89 0.88
N TYR A 72 6.83 -10.77 1.65
CA TYR A 72 5.39 -10.77 1.86
C TYR A 72 4.88 -9.42 2.40
N ASN A 73 5.51 -8.89 3.45
CA ASN A 73 5.16 -7.61 4.06
C ASN A 73 5.44 -6.44 3.11
N THR A 74 6.44 -6.54 2.23
CA THR A 74 6.70 -5.51 1.21
C THR A 74 5.55 -5.44 0.21
N PHE A 75 5.07 -6.60 -0.29
CA PHE A 75 3.91 -6.63 -1.18
C PHE A 75 2.65 -6.11 -0.49
N LEU A 76 2.41 -6.52 0.76
CA LEU A 76 1.28 -6.04 1.55
C LEU A 76 1.36 -4.52 1.74
N LEU A 77 2.49 -3.99 2.18
CA LEU A 77 2.73 -2.56 2.40
C LEU A 77 2.49 -1.76 1.11
N VAL A 78 3.16 -2.15 0.02
CA VAL A 78 3.11 -1.39 -1.23
C VAL A 78 1.70 -1.41 -1.83
N LEU A 79 1.10 -2.60 -1.93
CA LEU A 79 -0.24 -2.73 -2.53
C LEU A 79 -1.30 -2.08 -1.64
N ALA A 80 -1.26 -2.25 -0.32
CA ALA A 80 -2.25 -1.68 0.58
C ALA A 80 -2.19 -0.15 0.56
N MET A 81 -0.98 0.42 0.64
CA MET A 81 -0.81 1.88 0.64
C MET A 81 -1.22 2.50 -0.71
N LEU A 82 -0.86 1.90 -1.84
CA LEU A 82 -1.27 2.40 -3.16
C LEU A 82 -2.78 2.22 -3.41
N HIS A 83 -3.36 1.09 -2.98
CA HIS A 83 -4.80 0.84 -3.07
C HIS A 83 -5.59 1.83 -2.22
N ALA A 84 -5.19 2.02 -0.96
CA ALA A 84 -5.78 3.02 -0.08
C ALA A 84 -5.61 4.43 -0.64
N ALA A 85 -4.42 4.77 -1.16
CA ALA A 85 -4.15 6.09 -1.69
C ALA A 85 -5.09 6.46 -2.84
N ASN A 86 -5.28 5.53 -3.78
CA ASN A 86 -6.18 5.72 -4.91
C ASN A 86 -7.66 5.66 -4.50
N GLY A 87 -8.05 4.83 -3.53
CA GLY A 87 -9.41 4.81 -2.99
C GLY A 87 -9.79 6.14 -2.32
N VAL A 88 -8.94 6.63 -1.42
CA VAL A 88 -9.15 7.90 -0.70
C VAL A 88 -9.13 9.09 -1.65
N ARG A 89 -8.36 9.05 -2.75
CA ARG A 89 -8.43 10.07 -3.80
C ARG A 89 -9.87 10.29 -4.29
N TYR A 90 -10.60 9.21 -4.60
CA TYR A 90 -11.99 9.29 -5.04
C TYR A 90 -12.89 9.82 -3.93
N SER A 91 -12.73 9.34 -2.69
CA SER A 91 -13.50 9.89 -1.56
C SER A 91 -13.26 11.40 -1.37
N ILE A 92 -12.01 11.88 -1.46
CA ILE A 92 -11.71 13.31 -1.39
C ILE A 92 -12.40 14.08 -2.52
N ASP A 93 -12.35 13.55 -3.74
CA ASP A 93 -12.96 14.18 -4.91
C ASP A 93 -14.49 14.27 -4.81
N ASP A 94 -15.12 13.27 -4.19
CA ASP A 94 -16.58 13.18 -4.03
C ASP A 94 -17.10 14.02 -2.85
N TYR A 95 -16.36 14.07 -1.73
CA TYR A 95 -16.84 14.74 -0.51
C TYR A 95 -16.41 16.20 -0.37
N LEU A 96 -15.28 16.64 -0.96
CA LEU A 96 -14.81 18.02 -0.83
C LEU A 96 -15.25 18.88 -2.02
N GLY A 97 -16.21 19.78 -1.79
CA GLY A 97 -16.74 20.63 -2.87
C GLY A 97 -15.74 21.63 -3.46
N LYS A 98 -14.85 22.24 -2.66
CA LYS A 98 -13.92 23.29 -3.13
C LYS A 98 -12.60 22.69 -3.63
N SER A 99 -12.13 23.18 -4.79
CA SER A 99 -10.87 22.72 -5.43
C SER A 99 -9.63 22.90 -4.53
N SER A 100 -9.54 24.03 -3.82
CA SER A 100 -8.44 24.29 -2.87
C SER A 100 -8.40 23.27 -1.72
N TRP A 101 -9.58 22.89 -1.19
CA TRP A 101 -9.68 21.88 -0.14
C TRP A 101 -9.31 20.48 -0.63
N ARG A 102 -9.73 20.10 -1.85
CA ARG A 102 -9.30 18.84 -2.48
C ARG A 102 -7.78 18.77 -2.64
N PHE A 103 -7.18 19.86 -3.14
CA PHE A 103 -5.74 19.94 -3.31
C PHE A 103 -5.01 19.79 -1.96
N ALA A 104 -5.41 20.58 -0.95
CA ALA A 104 -4.81 20.52 0.37
C ALA A 104 -4.94 19.11 1.00
N ALA A 105 -6.13 18.51 0.93
CA ALA A 105 -6.38 17.18 1.48
C ALA A 105 -5.51 16.11 0.78
N LYS A 106 -5.45 16.11 -0.56
CA LYS A 106 -4.60 15.18 -1.32
C LYS A 106 -3.12 15.41 -1.03
N ALA A 107 -2.66 16.65 -0.93
CA ALA A 107 -1.27 16.96 -0.66
C ALA A 107 -0.83 16.41 0.71
N VAL A 108 -1.63 16.64 1.76
CA VAL A 108 -1.36 16.11 3.10
C VAL A 108 -1.41 14.58 3.08
N PHE A 109 -2.46 14.01 2.53
CA PHE A 109 -2.67 12.56 2.55
C PHE A 109 -1.61 11.80 1.74
N TYR A 110 -1.21 12.28 0.56
CA TYR A 110 -0.15 11.65 -0.23
C TYR A 110 1.22 11.80 0.44
N SER A 111 1.48 12.91 1.13
CA SER A 111 2.71 13.09 1.91
C SER A 111 2.79 12.08 3.05
N LEU A 112 1.68 11.89 3.80
CA LEU A 112 1.59 10.87 4.85
C LEU A 112 1.73 9.45 4.28
N THR A 113 1.08 9.17 3.14
CA THR A 113 1.19 7.89 2.44
C THR A 113 2.66 7.59 2.08
N ALA A 114 3.36 8.57 1.50
CA ALA A 114 4.76 8.43 1.14
C ALA A 114 5.67 8.25 2.37
N ALA A 115 5.42 9.00 3.44
CA ALA A 115 6.18 8.88 4.68
C ALA A 115 6.03 7.49 5.32
N VAL A 116 4.79 7.00 5.47
CA VAL A 116 4.52 5.66 6.02
C VAL A 116 5.11 4.56 5.13
N MET A 117 4.97 4.69 3.81
CA MET A 117 5.60 3.75 2.86
C MET A 117 7.12 3.71 3.05
N LEU A 118 7.76 4.87 3.11
CA LEU A 118 9.20 4.98 3.29
C LEU A 118 9.67 4.38 4.61
N PHE A 119 9.02 4.74 5.73
CA PHE A 119 9.34 4.17 7.03
C PHE A 119 9.14 2.65 7.07
N GLY A 120 8.07 2.14 6.43
CA GLY A 120 7.84 0.70 6.31
C GLY A 120 8.93 0.00 5.51
N LEU A 121 9.35 0.56 4.37
CA LEU A 121 10.44 -0.01 3.56
C LEU A 121 11.79 0.03 4.29
N ILE A 122 12.10 1.14 4.98
CA ILE A 122 13.30 1.25 5.83
C ILE A 122 13.26 0.19 6.93
N SER A 123 12.12 0.06 7.63
CA SER A 123 11.95 -0.94 8.68
C SER A 123 12.22 -2.36 8.15
N LEU A 124 11.67 -2.73 7.00
CA LEU A 124 11.83 -4.07 6.42
C LEU A 124 13.26 -4.34 5.93
N TRP A 125 13.91 -3.38 5.26
CA TRP A 125 15.11 -3.65 4.48
C TRP A 125 16.40 -2.99 4.99
N ALA A 126 16.31 -1.87 5.71
CA ALA A 126 17.48 -1.17 6.23
C ALA A 126 17.91 -1.66 7.62
N ILE A 127 17.00 -2.30 8.37
CA ILE A 127 17.29 -2.84 9.70
C ILE A 127 17.72 -4.30 9.59
N ASP A 128 18.90 -4.59 10.14
CA ASP A 128 19.36 -5.95 10.42
C ASP A 128 18.70 -6.42 11.72
N TYR A 129 17.80 -7.41 11.61
CA TYR A 129 17.10 -7.99 12.75
C TYR A 129 17.84 -9.19 13.34
N GLY A 130 18.73 -9.84 12.58
CA GLY A 130 19.52 -10.99 13.03
C GLY A 130 20.42 -10.65 14.21
N ARG A 131 20.90 -9.40 14.30
CA ARG A 131 21.67 -8.89 15.45
C ARG A 131 20.92 -8.91 16.78
N PHE A 132 19.59 -9.00 16.76
CA PHE A 132 18.75 -9.09 17.95
C PHE A 132 18.35 -10.53 18.27
N ASN A 133 18.72 -11.48 17.41
CA ASN A 133 18.43 -12.89 17.61
C ASN A 133 19.49 -13.49 18.55
N VAL A 134 19.38 -13.21 19.85
CA VAL A 134 20.28 -13.75 20.87
C VAL A 134 19.90 -15.21 21.12
N PRO A 135 20.83 -16.18 21.00
CA PRO A 135 20.57 -17.56 21.38
C PRO A 135 20.20 -17.61 22.87
N LEU A 136 19.11 -18.30 23.21
CA LEU A 136 18.68 -18.54 24.60
C LEU A 136 19.64 -19.51 25.33
N GLY A 137 20.92 -19.14 25.48
CA GLY A 137 21.93 -20.02 26.08
C GLY A 137 23.32 -19.42 26.27
N GLY A 138 23.47 -18.10 26.28
CA GLY A 138 24.74 -17.42 26.56
C GLY A 138 24.72 -16.68 27.88
N ALA A 139 24.77 -17.42 28.99
CA ALA A 139 25.18 -16.96 30.31
C ALA A 139 26.31 -17.87 30.80
#